data_AF-A0A957XNU4-F1
#
_entry.id   AF-A0A957XNU4-F1
#
_cell.length_a   1.000
_cell.length_b   1.000
_cell.length_c   1.000
_cell.angle_alpha   90.00
_cell.angle_beta   90.00
_cell.angle_gamma   90.00
#
_symmetry.space_group_name_H-M   'P 1'
#
loop_
_entity.id
_entity.type
_entity.pdbx_description
1 polymer ?
#
loop_
_entity_poly.entity_id
_entity_poly.type
_entity_poly.pdbx_seq_one_letter_code
_entity_poly.pdbx_strand_id
1 'polypeptide(L)'
;AAVCRTGRYARVASYFAHFGEEDCLRGRYGSGTIFFAMCNLRCVFCQNHEISHRPSGKETRPEELASMMLSLQERGCHNINFVTPEHVVPQILEALPFAIAAGLQLPIVYNTSAYDSLESLRLLEGIVDIYMPDLKMLTHDHAKRYLKASDYADAARAAIVEMHRQVGDLCFDERGLAKRGLLVRHL
;
A
#
# COMPACT_ATOMS: atom_id res chain seq x y z
N ALA A 1 -24.80 0.61 4.36
CA ALA A 1 -23.35 0.48 4.55
C ALA A 1 -22.80 -0.41 3.43
N ALA A 2 -21.75 0.03 2.72
CA ALA A 2 -21.05 -0.86 1.80
C ALA A 2 -20.14 -1.77 2.63
N VAL A 3 -20.38 -3.08 2.57
CA VAL A 3 -19.62 -4.08 3.34
C VAL A 3 -18.31 -4.38 2.62
N CYS A 4 -17.20 -4.46 3.37
CA CYS A 4 -15.92 -4.94 2.85
C CYS A 4 -16.09 -6.37 2.31
N ARG A 5 -15.66 -6.62 1.07
CA ARG A 5 -15.79 -7.94 0.43
C ARG A 5 -14.49 -8.74 0.42
N THR A 6 -13.52 -8.36 1.24
CA THR A 6 -12.33 -9.18 1.50
C THR A 6 -12.72 -10.40 2.32
N GLY A 7 -12.28 -11.57 1.87
CA GLY A 7 -12.48 -12.82 2.59
C GLY A 7 -11.35 -13.12 3.56
N ARG A 8 -11.16 -14.41 3.86
CA ARG A 8 -10.08 -14.91 4.72
C ARG A 8 -8.68 -14.59 4.16
N TYR A 9 -8.54 -14.60 2.85
CA TYR A 9 -7.29 -14.40 2.14
C TYR A 9 -7.31 -13.11 1.32
N ALA A 10 -6.15 -12.48 1.16
CA ALA A 10 -6.02 -11.35 0.25
C ALA A 10 -6.19 -11.85 -1.19
N ARG A 11 -6.77 -11.02 -2.05
CA ARG A 11 -6.76 -11.28 -3.50
C ARG A 11 -5.65 -10.47 -4.14
N VAL A 12 -4.66 -11.14 -4.72
CA VAL A 12 -3.59 -10.48 -5.47
C VAL A 12 -3.99 -10.43 -6.94
N ALA A 13 -4.14 -9.21 -7.46
CA ALA A 13 -4.44 -8.97 -8.87
C ALA A 13 -3.22 -9.23 -9.75
N SER A 14 -2.05 -8.74 -9.34
CA SER A 14 -0.77 -8.93 -10.01
C SER A 14 0.40 -8.60 -9.07
N TYR A 15 1.59 -9.10 -9.41
CA TYR A 15 2.85 -8.67 -8.77
C TYR A 15 3.98 -8.64 -9.81
N PHE A 16 4.80 -7.59 -9.78
CA PHE A 16 5.87 -7.38 -10.77
C PHE A 16 6.86 -6.28 -10.33
N ALA A 17 8.01 -6.22 -11.01
CA ALA A 17 8.93 -5.10 -10.92
C ALA A 17 8.32 -3.88 -11.64
N HIS A 18 7.80 -2.92 -10.87
CA HIS A 18 7.10 -1.75 -11.41
C HIS A 18 8.08 -0.60 -11.68
N PHE A 19 8.21 -0.24 -12.96
CA PHE A 19 9.06 0.85 -13.41
C PHE A 19 8.32 2.18 -13.57
N GLY A 20 7.03 2.23 -13.21
CA GLY A 20 6.19 3.43 -13.29
C GLY A 20 6.06 4.22 -11.97
N GLU A 21 6.59 3.70 -10.85
CA GLU A 21 6.63 4.44 -9.58
C GLU A 21 7.65 5.58 -9.59
N GLU A 22 7.65 6.36 -8.52
CA GLU A 22 8.56 7.48 -8.27
C GLU A 22 10.02 7.00 -8.28
N ASP A 23 10.92 7.85 -8.80
CA ASP A 23 12.33 7.50 -9.02
C ASP A 23 13.04 6.97 -7.77
N CYS A 24 12.71 7.54 -6.61
CA CYS A 24 13.25 7.11 -5.32
C CYS A 24 12.74 5.73 -4.86
N LEU A 25 11.67 5.20 -5.45
CA LEU A 25 11.16 3.85 -5.18
C LEU A 25 11.58 2.86 -6.26
N ARG A 26 11.45 3.23 -7.54
CA ARG A 26 11.72 2.30 -8.65
C ARG A 26 13.20 2.11 -8.92
N GLY A 27 14.03 3.13 -8.67
CA GLY A 27 15.43 3.10 -9.04
C GLY A 27 15.68 2.53 -10.44
N ARG A 28 16.72 1.71 -10.56
CA ARG A 28 17.08 1.01 -11.81
C ARG A 28 16.35 -0.33 -12.03
N TYR A 29 15.86 -0.97 -10.97
CA TYR A 29 15.43 -2.38 -11.00
C TYR A 29 13.94 -2.57 -10.70
N GLY A 30 13.21 -1.48 -10.53
CA GLY A 30 11.79 -1.47 -10.26
C GLY A 30 11.45 -1.48 -8.77
N SER A 31 10.25 -1.00 -8.48
CA SER A 31 9.58 -1.13 -7.19
C SER A 31 8.86 -2.47 -7.16
N GLY A 32 9.13 -3.33 -6.17
CA GLY A 32 8.59 -4.69 -6.12
C GLY A 32 7.12 -4.66 -5.74
N THR A 33 6.25 -4.48 -6.73
CA THR A 33 4.86 -4.08 -6.48
C THR A 33 3.94 -5.27 -6.43
N ILE A 34 3.07 -5.31 -5.42
CA ILE A 34 1.99 -6.28 -5.25
C ILE A 34 0.67 -5.50 -5.23
N PHE A 35 -0.12 -5.67 -6.28
CA PHE A 35 -1.44 -5.05 -6.39
C PHE A 35 -2.50 -5.96 -5.77
N PHE A 36 -3.16 -5.46 -4.72
CA PHE A 36 -4.33 -6.12 -4.17
C PHE A 36 -5.58 -5.74 -4.97
N ALA A 37 -6.46 -6.72 -5.14
CA ALA A 37 -7.79 -6.49 -5.69
C ALA A 37 -8.72 -5.96 -4.60
N MET A 38 -9.79 -5.28 -5.02
CA MET A 38 -10.69 -4.52 -4.17
C MET A 38 -10.03 -3.27 -3.55
N CYS A 39 -10.85 -2.34 -3.06
CA CYS A 39 -10.43 -1.11 -2.41
C CYS A 39 -11.54 -0.66 -1.46
N ASN A 40 -11.16 -0.03 -0.36
CA ASN A 40 -12.07 0.58 0.60
C ASN A 40 -12.66 1.92 0.12
N LEU A 41 -12.20 2.45 -1.01
CA LEU A 41 -12.79 3.58 -1.73
C LEU A 41 -13.43 3.19 -3.07
N ARG A 42 -14.27 4.08 -3.59
CA ARG A 42 -14.94 3.96 -4.89
C ARG A 42 -14.74 5.21 -5.74
N CYS A 43 -13.48 5.55 -5.99
CA CYS A 43 -13.09 6.74 -6.74
C CYS A 43 -13.65 6.66 -8.17
N VAL A 44 -14.38 7.69 -8.61
CA VAL A 44 -14.92 7.73 -9.99
C VAL A 44 -13.83 7.90 -11.06
N PHE A 45 -12.63 8.28 -10.65
CA PHE A 45 -11.44 8.50 -11.49
C PHE A 45 -10.34 7.44 -11.23
N CYS A 46 -10.69 6.28 -10.67
CA CYS A 46 -9.72 5.26 -10.30
C CYS A 46 -8.94 4.73 -11.52
N GLN A 47 -7.62 4.93 -11.54
CA GLN A 47 -6.72 4.37 -12.56
C GLN A 47 -6.77 2.84 -12.57
N ASN A 48 -6.90 2.24 -11.39
CA ASN A 48 -6.95 0.79 -11.18
C ASN A 48 -8.39 0.25 -11.07
N HIS A 49 -9.36 0.89 -11.74
CA HIS A 49 -10.79 0.56 -11.60
C HIS A 49 -11.08 -0.93 -11.81
N GLU A 50 -10.47 -1.54 -12.82
CA GLU A 50 -10.69 -2.94 -13.19
C GLU A 50 -10.39 -3.92 -12.06
N ILE A 51 -9.37 -3.62 -11.23
CA ILE A 51 -8.95 -4.45 -10.11
C ILE A 51 -9.46 -3.97 -8.76
N SER A 52 -9.72 -2.66 -8.60
CA SER A 52 -10.14 -2.07 -7.33
C SER A 52 -11.64 -2.23 -7.07
N HIS A 53 -12.45 -2.32 -8.13
CA HIS A 53 -13.91 -2.38 -8.02
C HIS A 53 -14.49 -3.79 -8.24
N ARG A 54 -13.65 -4.78 -8.55
CA ARG A 54 -14.04 -6.16 -8.79
C ARG A 54 -13.11 -7.10 -8.01
N PRO A 55 -13.59 -8.28 -7.58
CA PRO A 55 -12.75 -9.28 -6.91
C PRO A 55 -11.88 -10.03 -7.93
N SER A 56 -11.06 -9.28 -8.68
CA SER A 56 -10.11 -9.84 -9.66
C SER A 56 -8.95 -10.54 -8.96
N GLY A 57 -8.15 -11.28 -9.72
CA GLY A 57 -6.96 -11.94 -9.19
C GLY A 57 -7.26 -13.23 -8.43
N LYS A 58 -6.22 -13.75 -7.79
CA LYS A 58 -6.23 -15.03 -7.08
C LYS A 58 -6.31 -14.80 -5.57
N GLU A 59 -7.11 -15.59 -4.87
CA GLU A 59 -6.98 -15.68 -3.41
C GLU A 59 -5.63 -16.29 -3.06
N THR A 60 -4.90 -15.60 -2.20
CA THR A 60 -3.49 -15.86 -1.93
C THR A 60 -3.33 -16.16 -0.45
N ARG A 61 -2.80 -17.35 -0.15
CA ARG A 61 -2.45 -17.76 1.21
C ARG A 61 -1.23 -16.97 1.73
N PRO A 62 -1.02 -16.87 3.05
CA PRO A 62 0.11 -16.14 3.62
C PRO A 62 1.47 -16.56 3.05
N GLU A 63 1.70 -17.86 2.89
CA GLU A 63 2.96 -18.41 2.36
C GLU A 63 3.15 -18.07 0.88
N GLU A 64 2.06 -18.04 0.11
CA GLU A 64 2.10 -17.62 -1.30
C GLU A 64 2.40 -16.12 -1.41
N LEU A 65 1.81 -15.28 -0.56
CA LEU A 65 2.09 -13.85 -0.53
C LEU A 65 3.55 -13.58 -0.12
N ALA A 66 4.07 -14.31 0.88
CA ALA A 66 5.47 -14.26 1.26
C ALA A 66 6.41 -14.66 0.11
N SER A 67 6.05 -15.71 -0.63
CA SER A 67 6.81 -16.17 -1.79
C SER A 67 6.86 -15.12 -2.91
N MET A 68 5.78 -14.34 -3.10
CA MET A 68 5.77 -13.21 -4.03
C MET A 68 6.75 -12.11 -3.60
N MET A 69 6.82 -11.78 -2.31
CA MET A 69 7.78 -10.79 -1.79
C MET A 69 9.23 -11.23 -2.05
N LEU A 70 9.54 -12.48 -1.73
CA LEU A 70 10.88 -13.05 -1.95
C LEU A 70 11.23 -13.11 -3.44
N SER A 71 10.29 -13.48 -4.31
CA SER A 71 10.51 -13.47 -5.75
C SER A 71 10.84 -12.07 -6.28
N LEU A 72 10.18 -11.03 -5.77
CA LEU A 72 10.48 -9.64 -6.15
C LEU A 72 11.87 -9.21 -5.65
N GLN A 73 12.25 -9.66 -4.45
CA GLN A 73 13.60 -9.46 -3.92
C GLN A 73 14.67 -10.15 -4.78
N GLU A 74 14.47 -11.42 -5.13
CA GLU A 74 15.39 -12.19 -5.99
C GLU A 74 15.55 -11.57 -7.38
N ARG A 75 14.50 -10.91 -7.88
CA ARG A 75 14.54 -10.12 -9.13
C ARG A 75 15.30 -8.80 -9.00
N GLY A 76 15.77 -8.45 -7.80
CA GLY A 76 16.54 -7.24 -7.52
C GLY A 76 15.71 -5.97 -7.36
N CYS A 77 14.40 -6.07 -7.11
CA CYS A 77 13.57 -4.90 -6.80
C CYS A 77 14.11 -4.17 -5.56
N HIS A 78 13.85 -2.88 -5.45
CA HIS A 78 14.42 -2.06 -4.36
C HIS A 78 13.60 -2.07 -3.07
N ASN A 79 12.34 -2.49 -3.15
CA ASN A 79 11.40 -2.51 -2.04
C ASN A 79 10.27 -3.51 -2.33
N ILE A 80 9.44 -3.79 -1.33
CA ILE A 80 8.14 -4.44 -1.51
C ILE A 80 7.05 -3.38 -1.34
N ASN A 81 6.34 -3.08 -2.42
CA ASN A 81 5.32 -2.06 -2.51
C ASN A 81 3.92 -2.67 -2.52
N PHE A 82 3.23 -2.59 -1.38
CA PHE A 82 1.86 -3.01 -1.24
C PHE A 82 0.91 -1.91 -1.71
N VAL A 83 0.14 -2.17 -2.77
CA VAL A 83 -0.75 -1.18 -3.37
C VAL A 83 -2.21 -1.45 -3.04
N THR A 84 -2.88 -0.44 -2.50
CA THR A 84 -4.22 -0.54 -1.88
C THR A 84 -4.28 -1.59 -0.75
N PRO A 85 -3.42 -1.51 0.28
CA PRO A 85 -3.34 -2.56 1.30
C PRO A 85 -4.36 -2.48 2.45
N GLU A 86 -5.04 -1.35 2.68
CA GLU A 86 -5.80 -1.11 3.92
C GLU A 86 -6.79 -2.21 4.28
N HIS A 87 -7.56 -2.69 3.30
CA HIS A 87 -8.58 -3.72 3.52
C HIS A 87 -8.00 -5.15 3.66
N VAL A 88 -6.67 -5.30 3.57
CA VAL A 88 -5.94 -6.58 3.64
C VAL A 88 -4.75 -6.54 4.61
N VAL A 89 -4.64 -5.54 5.48
CA VAL A 89 -3.57 -5.42 6.49
C VAL A 89 -3.42 -6.69 7.32
N PRO A 90 -4.48 -7.32 7.87
CA PRO A 90 -4.34 -8.56 8.64
C PRO A 90 -3.66 -9.69 7.84
N GLN A 91 -3.96 -9.82 6.55
CA GLN A 91 -3.38 -10.85 5.68
C GLN A 91 -1.92 -10.54 5.32
N ILE A 92 -1.55 -9.26 5.20
CA ILE A 92 -0.15 -8.84 5.05
C ILE A 92 0.63 -9.21 6.32
N LEU A 93 0.11 -8.86 7.50
CA LEU A 93 0.74 -9.16 8.79
C LEU A 93 0.88 -10.67 9.03
N GLU A 94 -0.05 -11.49 8.52
CA GLU A 94 0.06 -12.94 8.57
C GLU A 94 1.15 -13.50 7.64
N ALA A 95 1.38 -12.86 6.49
CA ALA A 95 2.37 -13.31 5.50
C ALA A 95 3.81 -12.91 5.85
N LEU A 96 4.00 -11.74 6.47
CA LEU A 96 5.33 -11.19 6.76
C LEU A 96 6.25 -12.12 7.55
N PRO A 97 5.81 -12.83 8.61
CA PRO A 97 6.67 -13.76 9.34
C PRO A 97 7.28 -14.85 8.46
N PHE A 98 6.52 -15.37 7.49
CA PHE A 98 7.03 -16.36 6.53
C PHE A 98 8.10 -15.75 5.62
N ALA A 99 7.87 -14.54 5.11
CA ALA A 99 8.82 -13.86 4.24
C ALA A 99 10.11 -13.51 4.99
N ILE A 100 10.01 -12.98 6.21
CA ILE A 100 11.15 -12.62 7.07
C ILE A 100 11.96 -13.87 7.44
N ALA A 101 11.30 -14.94 7.88
CA ALA A 101 11.98 -16.20 8.20
C ALA A 101 12.73 -16.81 7.00
N ALA A 102 12.24 -16.55 5.78
CA ALA A 102 12.86 -16.97 4.54
C ALA A 102 13.86 -15.95 3.95
N GLY A 103 14.16 -14.86 4.67
CA GLY A 103 15.23 -13.92 4.30
C GLY A 103 14.80 -12.67 3.54
N LEU A 104 13.54 -12.23 3.68
CA LEU A 104 13.13 -10.91 3.21
C LEU A 104 13.89 -9.81 3.97
N GLN A 105 14.52 -8.89 3.25
CA GLN A 105 15.35 -7.79 3.76
C GLN A 105 15.05 -6.44 3.10
N LEU A 106 14.24 -6.43 2.05
CA LEU A 106 13.84 -5.20 1.37
C LEU A 106 12.90 -4.34 2.24
N PRO A 107 12.98 -3.01 2.12
CA PRO A 107 12.06 -2.12 2.81
C PRO A 107 10.62 -2.32 2.31
N ILE A 108 9.66 -2.12 3.22
CA ILE A 108 8.23 -2.19 2.94
C ILE A 108 7.67 -0.80 2.64
N VAL A 109 7.07 -0.67 1.45
CA VAL A 109 6.32 0.52 1.02
C VAL A 109 4.82 0.24 1.14
N TYR A 110 4.11 1.14 1.82
CA TYR A 110 2.66 1.11 1.99
C TYR A 110 2.02 2.20 1.11
N ASN A 111 1.61 1.80 -0.10
CA ASN A 111 1.01 2.68 -1.10
C ASN A 111 -0.51 2.67 -0.97
N THR A 112 -1.06 3.74 -0.41
CA THR A 112 -2.45 3.78 0.06
C THR A 112 -3.19 5.01 -0.43
N SER A 113 -4.52 4.98 -0.30
CA SER A 113 -5.40 6.08 -0.66
C SER A 113 -5.50 7.20 0.39
N ALA A 114 -4.73 7.10 1.48
CA ALA A 114 -4.84 7.89 2.70
C ALA A 114 -6.15 7.70 3.47
N TYR A 115 -7.06 6.84 2.99
CA TYR A 115 -8.30 6.52 3.69
C TYR A 115 -8.07 5.28 4.56
N ASP A 116 -7.21 5.42 5.56
CA ASP A 116 -6.76 4.32 6.42
C ASP A 116 -7.25 4.56 7.85
N SER A 117 -7.61 3.47 8.54
CA SER A 117 -7.99 3.55 9.95
C SER A 117 -6.76 3.72 10.84
N LEU A 118 -6.87 4.53 11.90
CA LEU A 118 -5.77 4.71 12.85
C LEU A 118 -5.43 3.42 13.59
N GLU A 119 -6.43 2.56 13.81
CA GLU A 119 -6.22 1.23 14.39
C GLU A 119 -5.36 0.35 13.48
N SER A 120 -5.62 0.34 12.17
CA SER A 120 -4.80 -0.37 11.18
C SER A 120 -3.37 0.17 11.15
N LEU A 121 -3.21 1.50 11.10
CA LEU A 121 -1.88 2.13 11.08
C LEU A 121 -1.06 1.80 12.34
N ARG A 122 -1.66 1.75 13.53
CA ARG A 122 -0.96 1.36 14.75
C ARG A 122 -0.40 -0.07 14.70
N LEU A 123 -1.09 -0.99 14.01
CA LEU A 123 -0.58 -2.36 13.81
C LEU A 123 0.63 -2.42 12.87
N LEU A 124 0.84 -1.38 12.07
CA LEU A 124 1.92 -1.27 11.10
C LEU A 124 3.16 -0.54 11.66
N GLU A 125 3.09 -0.02 12.89
CA GLU A 125 4.19 0.72 13.51
C GLU A 125 5.42 -0.19 13.69
N GLY A 126 6.54 0.23 13.11
CA GLY A 126 7.78 -0.55 13.10
C GLY A 126 7.84 -1.66 12.03
N ILE A 127 6.80 -1.80 11.21
CA ILE A 127 6.74 -2.77 10.10
C ILE A 127 6.88 -2.06 8.75
N VAL A 128 6.18 -0.95 8.56
CA VAL A 128 6.26 -0.15 7.34
C VAL A 128 7.45 0.80 7.44
N ASP A 129 8.32 0.78 6.44
CA ASP A 129 9.44 1.71 6.34
C ASP A 129 9.01 3.01 5.65
N ILE A 130 8.23 2.90 4.59
CA ILE A 130 7.86 4.03 3.73
C ILE A 130 6.35 4.07 3.53
N TYR A 131 5.73 5.17 3.91
CA TYR A 131 4.33 5.43 3.58
C TYR A 131 4.24 6.27 2.31
N MET A 132 3.33 5.88 1.40
CA MET A 132 3.03 6.65 0.21
C MET A 132 1.52 6.86 0.06
N PRO A 133 0.93 7.82 0.79
CA PRO A 133 -0.48 8.14 0.68
C PRO A 133 -0.79 9.02 -0.54
N ASP A 134 -1.82 8.63 -1.27
CA ASP A 134 -2.49 9.42 -2.29
C ASP A 134 -3.55 10.31 -1.64
N LEU A 135 -3.22 11.58 -1.39
CA LEU A 135 -4.16 12.59 -0.94
C LEU A 135 -5.00 13.11 -2.12
N LYS A 136 -6.32 12.86 -2.07
CA LYS A 136 -7.23 13.05 -3.23
C LYS A 136 -8.19 14.23 -3.09
N MET A 137 -8.83 14.40 -1.93
CA MET A 137 -9.90 15.38 -1.71
C MET A 137 -9.81 15.97 -0.31
N LEU A 138 -9.97 17.29 -0.20
CA LEU A 138 -9.88 18.01 1.09
C LEU A 138 -11.20 18.65 1.54
N THR A 139 -12.29 18.45 0.79
CA THR A 139 -13.63 18.96 1.14
C THR A 139 -14.64 17.83 1.19
N HIS A 140 -15.58 17.93 2.14
CA HIS A 140 -16.67 16.98 2.33
C HIS A 140 -17.46 16.72 1.03
N ASP A 141 -17.83 17.78 0.31
CA ASP A 141 -18.70 17.65 -0.87
C ASP A 141 -17.98 16.97 -2.04
N HIS A 142 -16.71 17.28 -2.28
CA HIS A 142 -15.92 16.60 -3.30
C HIS A 142 -15.63 15.16 -2.92
N ALA A 143 -15.27 14.90 -1.66
CA ALA A 143 -15.02 13.56 -1.16
C ALA A 143 -16.27 12.66 -1.30
N LYS A 144 -17.44 13.16 -0.90
CA LYS A 144 -18.73 12.49 -1.08
C LYS A 144 -19.04 12.23 -2.56
N ARG A 145 -18.85 13.25 -3.42
CA ARG A 145 -19.19 13.16 -4.84
C ARG A 145 -18.28 12.18 -5.59
N TYR A 146 -16.97 12.30 -5.41
CA TYR A 146 -15.96 11.64 -6.24
C TYR A 146 -15.38 10.37 -5.62
N LEU A 147 -15.33 10.25 -4.30
CA LEU A 147 -14.76 9.08 -3.60
C LEU A 147 -15.83 8.16 -2.98
N LYS A 148 -17.06 8.68 -2.83
CA LYS A 148 -18.18 8.04 -2.11
C LYS A 148 -17.90 7.86 -0.61
N ALA A 149 -17.03 8.70 -0.05
CA ALA A 149 -16.70 8.76 1.37
C ALA A 149 -16.69 10.24 1.79
N SER A 150 -17.69 10.68 2.54
CA SER A 150 -17.87 12.09 2.93
C SER A 150 -16.85 12.58 3.97
N ASP A 151 -16.33 11.64 4.75
CA ASP A 151 -15.38 11.79 5.86
C ASP A 151 -13.92 11.63 5.43
N TYR A 152 -13.65 11.38 4.14
CA TYR A 152 -12.30 11.14 3.62
C TYR A 152 -11.31 12.24 4.01
N ALA A 153 -11.70 13.51 3.94
CA ALA A 153 -10.77 14.62 4.18
C ALA A 153 -10.22 14.59 5.62
N ASP A 154 -11.08 14.29 6.59
CA ASP A 154 -10.69 14.21 8.00
C ASP A 154 -9.88 12.94 8.27
N ALA A 155 -10.32 11.81 7.70
CA ALA A 155 -9.60 10.53 7.79
C ALA A 155 -8.19 10.63 7.18
N ALA A 156 -8.05 11.22 5.99
CA ALA A 156 -6.77 11.39 5.32
C ALA A 156 -5.81 12.30 6.09
N ARG A 157 -6.30 13.40 6.67
CA ARG A 157 -5.46 14.26 7.53
C ARG A 157 -4.95 13.49 8.73
N ALA A 158 -5.83 12.77 9.43
CA ALA A 158 -5.45 11.98 10.61
C ALA A 158 -4.46 10.86 10.24
N ALA A 159 -4.73 10.12 9.16
CA ALA A 159 -3.89 9.04 8.68
C ALA A 159 -2.48 9.54 8.29
N ILE A 160 -2.38 10.63 7.53
CA ILE A 160 -1.08 11.19 7.11
C ILE A 160 -0.26 11.66 8.32
N VAL A 161 -0.88 12.29 9.32
CA VAL A 161 -0.20 12.68 10.56
C VAL A 161 0.32 11.46 11.31
N GLU A 162 -0.48 10.40 11.43
CA GLU A 162 -0.05 9.16 12.08
C GLU A 162 1.06 8.45 11.31
N MET A 163 0.97 8.39 9.98
CA MET A 163 2.05 7.87 9.13
C MET A 163 3.35 8.64 9.36
N HIS A 164 3.31 9.98 9.31
CA HIS A 164 4.48 10.82 9.58
C HIS A 164 5.06 10.58 10.98
N ARG A 165 4.22 10.45 12.01
CA ARG A 165 4.65 10.14 13.38
C ARG A 165 5.48 8.84 13.45
N GLN A 166 5.10 7.82 12.68
CA GLN A 166 5.76 6.51 12.72
C GLN A 166 7.11 6.48 11.97
N VAL A 167 7.20 7.15 10.81
CA VAL A 167 8.37 7.03 9.92
C VAL A 167 9.20 8.30 9.76
N GLY A 168 8.66 9.46 10.10
CA GLY A 168 9.31 10.76 9.97
C GLY A 168 9.45 11.24 8.52
N ASP A 169 10.38 12.16 8.32
CA ASP A 169 10.69 12.72 7.00
C ASP A 169 11.35 11.70 6.08
N LEU A 170 11.09 11.81 4.78
CA LEU A 170 11.62 10.90 3.78
C LEU A 170 13.15 10.99 3.70
N CYS A 171 13.79 9.85 3.94
CA CYS A 171 15.23 9.67 3.94
C CYS A 171 15.66 8.74 2.81
N PHE A 172 16.84 9.01 2.24
CA PHE A 172 17.37 8.32 1.08
C PHE A 172 18.73 7.67 1.38
N ASP A 173 19.09 6.64 0.63
CA ASP A 173 20.47 6.13 0.59
C ASP A 173 21.35 6.93 -0.38
N GLU A 174 22.63 6.56 -0.46
CA GLU A 174 23.62 7.19 -1.34
C GLU A 174 23.28 7.08 -2.83
N ARG A 175 22.36 6.18 -3.21
CA ARG A 175 21.89 5.97 -4.58
C ARG A 175 20.59 6.73 -4.87
N GLY A 176 20.08 7.49 -3.90
CA GLY A 176 18.83 8.24 -4.00
C GLY A 176 17.57 7.38 -3.82
N LEU A 177 17.70 6.15 -3.32
CA LEU A 177 16.55 5.28 -3.04
C LEU A 177 15.99 5.60 -1.66
N ALA A 178 14.68 5.70 -1.56
CA ALA A 178 14.00 5.89 -0.29
C ALA A 178 14.25 4.68 0.63
N LYS A 179 14.60 4.97 1.89
CA LYS A 179 14.88 3.96 2.91
C LYS A 179 13.84 3.94 4.01
N ARG A 180 13.32 5.11 4.37
CA ARG A 180 12.30 5.30 5.41
C ARG A 180 11.66 6.66 5.25
N GLY A 181 10.39 6.81 5.63
CA GLY A 181 9.72 8.10 5.77
C GLY A 181 8.45 8.23 4.95
N LEU A 182 7.89 9.44 4.91
CA LEU A 182 6.60 9.72 4.29
C LEU A 182 6.75 10.42 2.93
N LEU A 183 6.18 9.84 1.87
CA LEU A 183 6.08 10.42 0.52
C LEU A 183 4.62 10.68 0.16
N VAL A 184 4.14 11.93 0.30
CA VAL A 184 2.74 12.26 -0.01
C VAL A 184 2.58 12.56 -1.50
N ARG A 185 1.63 11.88 -2.15
CA ARG A 185 1.19 12.22 -3.51
C ARG A 185 -0.11 13.00 -3.45
N HIS A 186 -0.19 14.10 -4.20
CA HIS A 186 -1.40 14.89 -4.30
C HIS A 186 -2.04 14.63 -5.68
N LEU A 187 -3.27 14.10 -5.68
CA LEU A 187 -4.07 13.78 -6.86
C LEU A 187 -5.29 14.70 -6.98
#